data_AF-A0A7Y8I464-F1
#
_entry.id   AF-A0A7Y8I464-F1
#
_cell.length_a   1.000
_cell.length_b   1.000
_cell.length_c   1.000
_cell.angle_alpha   90.00
_cell.angle_beta   90.00
_cell.angle_gamma   90.00
#
_symmetry.space_group_name_H-M   'P 1'
#
loop_
_entity.id
_entity.type
_entity.pdbx_description
1 polymer ?
#
loop_
_entity_poly.entity_id
_entity_poly.type
_entity_poly.pdbx_seq_one_letter_code
_entity_poly.pdbx_strand_id
1 'polypeptide(L)'
;MEQLRLAAGLGFIFDMDGVLIESTRMHAVAWEKYLASHGIAGAGVMDEMLGKRNDEIVTALFGEHLSADEVHAHGAAKERLYRELMGPVLDENVVAGAADFIRAAH
;
A
#
# COMPACT_ATOMS: atom_id res chain seq x y z
N MET A 1 -26.25 16.09 1.03
CA MET A 1 -25.21 16.12 2.08
C MET A 1 -24.89 17.57 2.37
N GLU A 2 -24.75 17.94 3.63
CA GLU A 2 -24.35 19.30 4.01
C GLU A 2 -22.88 19.52 3.63
N GLN A 3 -22.56 20.69 3.08
CA GLN A 3 -21.20 20.97 2.62
C GLN A 3 -20.29 21.23 3.82
N LEU A 4 -19.23 20.44 3.98
CA LEU A 4 -18.22 20.62 5.01
C LEU A 4 -17.34 21.81 4.62
N ARG A 5 -17.36 22.86 5.45
CA ARG A 5 -16.56 24.07 5.23
C ARG A 5 -15.43 24.17 6.24
N LEU A 6 -14.23 24.38 5.72
CA LEU A 6 -13.07 24.78 6.50
C LEU A 6 -13.01 26.30 6.67
N ALA A 7 -12.38 26.75 7.74
CA ALA A 7 -12.02 28.16 7.89
C ALA A 7 -11.03 28.59 6.80
N ALA A 8 -11.02 29.87 6.46
CA ALA A 8 -10.11 30.42 5.46
C ALA A 8 -8.64 30.13 5.82
N GLY A 9 -7.87 29.63 4.85
CA GLY A 9 -6.46 29.28 5.03
C GLY A 9 -6.20 27.86 5.56
N LEU A 10 -7.24 27.06 5.78
CA LEU A 10 -7.11 25.64 6.16
C LEU A 10 -7.35 24.71 4.97
N GLY A 11 -6.76 23.50 5.04
CA GLY A 11 -6.95 22.43 4.07
C GLY A 11 -6.88 21.05 4.73
N PHE A 12 -7.38 20.03 4.03
CA PHE A 12 -7.23 18.63 4.41
C PHE A 12 -6.08 17.99 3.63
N ILE A 13 -5.27 17.20 4.32
CA ILE A 13 -4.26 16.32 3.72
C ILE A 13 -4.57 14.92 4.22
N PHE A 14 -4.71 13.97 3.30
CA PHE A 14 -4.99 12.57 3.59
C PHE A 14 -3.77 11.74 3.22
N ASP A 15 -3.44 10.80 4.09
CA ASP A 15 -2.68 9.63 3.67
C ASP A 15 -3.56 8.71 2.81
N MET A 16 -2.99 7.70 2.14
CA MET A 16 -3.72 6.81 1.25
C MET A 16 -4.03 5.46 1.90
N ASP A 17 -2.99 4.74 2.32
CA ASP A 17 -3.10 3.37 2.83
C ASP A 17 -3.74 3.38 4.22
N GLY A 18 -4.84 2.64 4.39
CA GLY A 18 -5.60 2.60 5.64
C GLY A 18 -6.41 3.87 5.95
N VAL A 19 -6.38 4.89 5.08
CA VAL A 19 -7.15 6.14 5.23
C VAL A 19 -8.15 6.33 4.10
N LEU A 20 -7.69 6.27 2.86
CA LEU A 20 -8.57 6.37 1.67
C LEU A 20 -8.89 4.99 1.11
N ILE A 21 -7.91 4.07 1.16
CA ILE A 21 -8.01 2.71 0.62
C ILE A 21 -7.61 1.71 1.72
N GLU A 22 -8.43 0.68 1.92
CA GLU A 22 -8.09 -0.52 2.72
C GLU A 22 -7.10 -1.41 1.96
N SER A 23 -5.86 -0.94 1.78
CA SER A 23 -4.84 -1.58 0.95
C SER A 23 -4.01 -2.64 1.67
N THR A 24 -4.03 -2.66 3.01
CA THR A 24 -3.15 -3.49 3.84
C THR A 24 -3.19 -4.97 3.46
N ARG A 25 -4.40 -5.53 3.35
CA ARG A 25 -4.60 -6.94 2.98
C ARG A 25 -4.05 -7.23 1.59
N MET A 26 -4.20 -6.30 0.65
CA MET A 26 -3.75 -6.50 -0.72
C MET A 26 -2.23 -6.37 -0.84
N HIS A 27 -1.58 -5.50 -0.06
CA HIS A 27 -0.13 -5.48 0.07
C HIS A 27 0.41 -6.81 0.62
N ALA A 28 -0.26 -7.39 1.62
CA ALA A 28 0.09 -8.71 2.14
C ALA A 28 0.04 -9.79 1.06
N VAL A 29 -1.08 -9.88 0.33
CA VAL A 29 -1.24 -10.85 -0.77
C VAL A 29 -0.20 -10.63 -1.88
N ALA A 30 0.10 -9.37 -2.22
CA ALA A 30 1.09 -9.05 -3.25
C ALA A 30 2.49 -9.53 -2.85
N TRP A 31 2.91 -9.30 -1.61
CA TRP A 31 4.19 -9.78 -1.09
C TRP A 31 4.25 -11.30 -0.99
N GLU A 32 3.21 -11.97 -0.48
CA GLU A 32 3.16 -13.43 -0.43
C GLU A 32 3.34 -14.05 -1.81
N LYS A 33 2.60 -13.53 -2.81
CA LYS A 33 2.72 -13.99 -4.21
C LYS A 33 4.09 -13.68 -4.79
N TYR A 34 4.65 -12.50 -4.50
CA TYR A 34 5.96 -12.09 -4.99
C TYR A 34 7.08 -12.95 -4.41
N LEU A 35 7.03 -13.27 -3.12
CA LEU A 35 8.02 -14.12 -2.47
C LEU A 35 7.92 -15.58 -2.95
N ALA A 36 6.69 -16.08 -3.12
CA ALA A 36 6.46 -17.40 -3.70
C ALA A 36 7.05 -17.53 -5.11
N SER A 37 6.99 -16.48 -5.94
CA SER A 37 7.60 -16.49 -7.27
C SER A 37 9.13 -16.54 -7.26
N HIS A 38 9.76 -16.22 -6.12
CA HIS A 38 11.20 -16.30 -5.90
C HIS A 38 11.60 -17.52 -5.05
N GLY A 39 10.66 -18.41 -4.72
CA GLY A 39 10.93 -19.59 -3.89
C GLY A 39 11.14 -19.28 -2.41
N ILE A 40 10.77 -18.09 -1.94
CA ILE A 40 10.88 -17.68 -0.54
C ILE A 40 9.55 -17.98 0.17
N ALA A 41 9.60 -18.72 1.28
CA ALA A 41 8.42 -19.02 2.08
C ALA A 41 7.90 -17.74 2.77
N GLY A 42 6.69 -17.30 2.41
CA GLY A 42 6.13 -16.01 2.87
C GLY A 42 5.39 -16.04 4.22
N ALA A 43 5.43 -17.13 4.98
CA ALA A 43 4.61 -17.27 6.19
C ALA A 43 5.11 -16.36 7.33
N GLY A 44 4.25 -15.47 7.84
CA GLY A 44 4.51 -14.62 9.02
C GLY A 44 5.28 -13.33 8.73
N VAL A 45 5.76 -13.15 7.51
CA VAL A 45 6.53 -11.98 7.06
C VAL A 45 5.73 -10.67 7.19
N MET A 46 4.41 -10.73 7.07
CA MET A 46 3.59 -9.53 6.95
C MET A 46 3.36 -8.78 8.25
N ASP A 47 3.17 -9.47 9.36
CA ASP A 47 2.97 -8.82 10.66
C ASP A 47 4.20 -7.99 11.07
N GLU A 48 5.39 -8.37 10.61
CA GLU A 48 6.65 -7.66 10.86
C GLU A 48 6.93 -6.53 9.85
N MET A 49 6.16 -6.42 8.77
CA MET A 49 6.44 -5.52 7.64
C MET A 49 5.46 -4.38 7.47
N LEU A 50 4.35 -4.41 8.20
CA LEU A 50 3.39 -3.31 8.24
C LEU A 50 4.08 -2.02 8.70
N GLY A 51 3.98 -0.98 7.87
CA GLY A 51 4.53 0.36 8.14
C GLY A 51 6.02 0.53 7.80
N LYS A 52 6.72 -0.50 7.31
CA LYS A 52 8.09 -0.37 6.81
C LYS A 52 8.12 0.10 5.36
N ARG A 53 9.21 0.75 4.97
CA ARG A 53 9.42 1.13 3.57
C ARG A 53 9.75 -0.10 2.72
N ASN A 54 9.43 -0.03 1.43
CA ASN A 54 9.69 -1.12 0.49
C ASN A 54 11.17 -1.55 0.45
N ASP A 55 12.11 -0.61 0.53
CA ASP A 55 13.55 -0.89 0.51
C ASP A 55 14.01 -1.66 1.76
N GLU A 56 13.51 -1.28 2.93
CA GLU A 56 13.75 -2.00 4.20
C GLU A 56 13.20 -3.42 4.13
N ILE A 57 12.00 -3.59 3.60
CA ILE A 57 11.35 -4.89 3.43
C ILE A 57 12.15 -5.78 2.47
N VAL A 58 12.53 -5.26 1.30
CA VAL A 58 13.30 -6.02 0.30
C VAL A 58 14.63 -6.46 0.88
N THR A 59 15.34 -5.55 1.55
CA THR A 59 16.65 -5.84 2.15
C THR A 59 16.53 -6.93 3.22
N ALA A 60 15.48 -6.87 4.05
CA ALA A 60 15.23 -7.89 5.06
C ALA A 60 14.90 -9.27 4.47
N LEU A 61 14.24 -9.33 3.31
CA LEU A 61 13.78 -10.58 2.69
C LEU A 61 14.80 -11.24 1.77
N PHE A 62 15.47 -10.44 0.95
CA PHE A 62 16.41 -10.92 -0.05
C PHE A 62 17.87 -10.82 0.43
N GLY A 63 18.13 -10.04 1.48
CA GLY A 63 19.42 -9.92 2.15
C GLY A 63 20.19 -8.66 1.78
N GLU A 64 21.17 -8.32 2.64
CA GLU A 64 21.98 -7.09 2.54
C GLU A 64 23.00 -7.09 1.38
N HIS A 65 23.11 -8.19 0.64
CA HIS A 65 24.03 -8.30 -0.49
C HIS A 65 23.51 -7.63 -1.77
N LEU A 66 22.23 -7.25 -1.80
CA LEU A 66 21.65 -6.55 -2.94
C LEU A 66 22.19 -5.13 -3.05
N SER A 67 22.47 -4.71 -4.28
CA SER A 67 22.69 -3.30 -4.61
C SER A 67 21.40 -2.48 -4.45
N ALA A 68 21.53 -1.15 -4.32
CA ALA A 68 20.38 -0.25 -4.25
C ALA A 68 19.45 -0.37 -5.47
N ASP A 69 20.01 -0.64 -6.65
CA ASP A 69 19.25 -0.82 -7.89
C ASP A 69 18.45 -2.13 -7.87
N GLU A 70 19.02 -3.21 -7.36
CA GLU A 70 18.31 -4.49 -7.17
C GLU A 70 17.19 -4.34 -6.13
N VAL A 71 17.47 -3.66 -5.01
CA VAL A 71 16.46 -3.35 -3.98
C VAL A 71 15.29 -2.58 -4.59
N HIS A 72 15.58 -1.55 -5.37
CA HIS A 72 14.57 -0.76 -6.07
C HIS A 72 13.79 -1.60 -7.08
N ALA A 73 14.46 -2.44 -7.85
CA ALA A 73 13.83 -3.30 -8.86
C ALA A 73 12.83 -4.29 -8.23
N HIS A 74 13.20 -4.91 -7.11
CA HIS A 74 12.30 -5.79 -6.34
C HIS A 74 11.09 -5.04 -5.81
N GLY A 75 11.31 -3.87 -5.19
CA GLY A 75 10.22 -3.02 -4.69
C GLY A 75 9.26 -2.60 -5.80
N ALA A 76 9.78 -2.18 -6.95
CA ALA A 76 8.97 -1.80 -8.12
C ALA A 76 8.21 -2.99 -8.72
N ALA A 77 8.81 -4.19 -8.74
CA ALA A 77 8.16 -5.40 -9.23
C ALA A 77 6.99 -5.82 -8.33
N LYS A 78 7.19 -5.84 -7.00
CA LYS A 78 6.11 -6.06 -6.03
C LYS A 78 5.01 -5.03 -6.20
N GLU A 79 5.36 -3.76 -6.39
CA GLU A 79 4.38 -2.68 -6.51
C GLU A 79 3.55 -2.76 -7.81
N ARG A 80 4.15 -3.23 -8.91
CA ARG A 80 3.40 -3.57 -10.13
C ARG A 80 2.38 -4.68 -9.86
N LEU A 81 2.81 -5.75 -9.19
CA LEU A 81 1.93 -6.85 -8.82
C LEU A 81 0.79 -6.39 -7.89
N TYR A 82 1.08 -5.53 -6.91
CA TYR A 82 0.05 -4.92 -6.07
C TYR A 82 -1.01 -4.17 -6.89
N ARG A 83 -0.60 -3.32 -7.84
CA ARG A 83 -1.54 -2.58 -8.70
C ARG A 83 -2.39 -3.50 -9.57
N GLU A 84 -1.79 -4.56 -10.11
CA GLU A 84 -2.51 -5.58 -10.89
C GLU A 84 -3.57 -6.31 -10.06
N LEU A 85 -3.26 -6.61 -8.79
CA LEU A 85 -4.18 -7.28 -7.88
C LEU A 85 -5.26 -6.35 -7.30
N MET A 86 -4.92 -5.09 -7.00
CA MET A 86 -5.83 -4.10 -6.44
C MET A 86 -6.81 -3.57 -7.48
N GLY A 87 -6.38 -3.35 -8.73
CA GLY A 87 -7.19 -2.71 -9.77
C GLY A 87 -8.62 -3.26 -9.91
N PRO A 88 -8.83 -4.58 -10.01
CA PRO A 88 -10.16 -5.17 -10.13
C PRO A 88 -11.08 -5.00 -8.90
N VAL A 89 -10.52 -4.72 -7.72
CA VAL A 89 -11.25 -4.64 -6.44
C VAL A 89 -11.12 -3.28 -5.76
N LEU A 90 -10.59 -2.27 -6.46
CA LEU A 90 -10.27 -0.97 -5.88
C LEU A 90 -11.48 -0.32 -5.22
N ASP A 91 -12.62 -0.30 -5.91
CA ASP A 91 -13.85 0.34 -5.42
C ASP A 91 -14.39 -0.35 -4.15
N GLU A 92 -14.21 -1.67 -4.03
CA GLU A 92 -14.60 -2.45 -2.85
C GLU A 92 -13.70 -2.17 -1.64
N ASN A 93 -12.49 -1.66 -1.89
CA ASN A 93 -11.49 -1.36 -0.85
C ASN A 93 -11.43 0.16 -0.54
N VAL A 94 -12.34 0.99 -1.07
CA VAL A 94 -12.43 2.38 -0.62
C VAL A 94 -12.94 2.42 0.81
N VAL A 95 -12.24 3.12 1.70
CA VAL A 95 -12.65 3.25 3.10
C VAL A 95 -14.05 3.87 3.17
N ALA A 96 -14.92 3.24 3.96
CA ALA A 96 -16.32 3.65 4.07
C ALA A 96 -16.43 5.14 4.47
N GLY A 97 -17.16 5.92 3.66
CA GLY A 97 -17.36 7.35 3.87
C GLY A 97 -16.23 8.25 3.37
N ALA A 98 -15.07 7.73 2.94
CA ALA A 98 -13.97 8.56 2.43
C ALA A 98 -14.38 9.36 1.17
N ALA A 99 -15.02 8.70 0.20
CA ALA A 99 -15.51 9.36 -1.00
C ALA A 99 -16.61 10.41 -0.70
N ASP A 100 -17.51 10.11 0.22
CA ASP A 100 -18.57 11.03 0.62
C ASP A 100 -18.02 12.25 1.37
N PHE A 101 -17.03 12.04 2.25
CA PHE A 101 -16.33 13.11 2.93
C PHE A 101 -15.65 14.04 1.93
N ILE A 102 -14.89 13.50 0.97
CA ILE A 102 -14.20 14.31 -0.04
C ILE A 102 -15.19 15.11 -0.88
N ARG A 103 -16.31 14.50 -1.30
CA ARG A 103 -17.38 15.20 -2.03
C ARG A 103 -18.03 16.30 -1.21
N ALA A 104 -18.18 16.12 0.10
CA ALA A 104 -18.76 17.13 0.98
C ALA A 104 -17.78 18.27 1.30
N ALA A 105 -16.47 18.01 1.28
CA ALA A 105 -15.40 18.97 1.56
C ALA A 105 -14.94 19.78 0.33
N HIS A 106 -15.46 19.48 -0.86
CA HIS A 106 -15.24 20.21 -2.13
C HIS A 106 -16.47 21.05 -2.51
#